data_AF-A0A2V6X4I5-F1
#
_entry.id   AF-A0A2V6X4I5-F1
#
_cell.length_a   1.000
_cell.length_b   1.000
_cell.length_c   1.000
_cell.angle_alpha   90.00
_cell.angle_beta   90.00
_cell.angle_gamma   90.00
#
_symmetry.space_group_name_H-M   'P 1'
#
loop_
_entity.id
_entity.type
_entity.pdbx_description
1 polymer ?
#
loop_
_entity_poly.entity_id
_entity_poly.type
_entity_poly.pdbx_seq_one_letter_code
_entity_poly.pdbx_strand_id
1 'polypeptide(L)'
;PLRADRGVSTGGDGAHPAQEAPGLVRARVPRRRGTARVALRAADAGRGSEHLLGILVTQRYFEDFAVGDRFKSPSRTLTDAHFLFFAGMTGDNHPIHYDDEYGKKTRYGRRVAHGLLLTSLTAVGASTLAPVIEESIVAFVEQSTRFRAPVFIGDTIQPEHEVIALERKRSAGLLTLRVSLRNQQGKIVLDGEHRYLIAYRPTA
;
A
#
# COMPACT_ATOMS: atom_id res chain seq x y z
N PRO A 1 14.95 25.05 -48.38
CA PRO A 1 16.14 24.96 -49.25
C PRO A 1 16.96 26.27 -49.19
N LEU A 2 18.30 26.12 -49.15
CA LEU A 2 19.38 27.14 -49.18
C LEU A 2 19.66 27.87 -47.84
N ARG A 3 20.64 27.40 -47.05
CA ARG A 3 22.11 27.69 -47.04
C ARG A 3 22.40 29.10 -46.47
N ALA A 4 22.86 29.21 -45.22
CA ALA A 4 24.21 28.98 -44.70
C ALA A 4 25.13 30.19 -44.90
N ASP A 5 25.53 30.82 -43.80
CA ASP A 5 26.83 31.47 -43.73
C ASP A 5 27.49 31.22 -42.37
N ARG A 6 28.79 30.94 -42.42
CA ARG A 6 29.65 30.53 -41.31
C ARG A 6 30.42 31.74 -40.81
N GLY A 7 30.34 32.02 -39.51
CA GLY A 7 31.28 32.90 -38.80
C GLY A 7 31.88 32.15 -37.63
N VAL A 8 33.15 31.74 -37.77
CA VAL A 8 33.98 31.21 -36.68
C VAL A 8 34.54 32.39 -35.91
N SER A 9 34.34 32.44 -34.59
CA SER A 9 35.21 33.18 -33.68
C SER A 9 35.55 32.32 -32.47
N THR A 10 36.85 32.10 -32.32
CA THR A 10 37.56 31.47 -31.22
C THR A 10 37.37 32.20 -29.89
N GLY A 11 37.23 31.49 -28.78
CA GLY A 11 37.50 32.07 -27.46
C GLY A 11 36.88 31.31 -26.28
N GLY A 12 37.75 30.68 -25.48
CA GLY A 12 37.57 30.59 -24.03
C GLY A 12 37.07 29.27 -23.45
N ASP A 13 37.97 28.30 -23.30
CA ASP A 13 37.84 27.24 -22.29
C ASP A 13 37.86 27.87 -20.89
N GLY A 14 36.67 28.12 -20.35
CA GLY A 14 36.44 28.56 -18.97
C GLY A 14 36.31 27.37 -18.02
N ALA A 15 37.38 26.61 -17.82
CA ALA A 15 37.46 25.65 -16.72
C ALA A 15 37.75 26.41 -15.42
N HIS A 16 36.71 26.62 -14.61
CA HIS A 16 36.87 27.10 -13.24
C HIS A 16 37.68 26.07 -12.41
N PRO A 17 38.78 26.46 -11.75
CA PRO A 17 39.47 25.56 -10.84
C PRO A 17 38.61 25.37 -9.57
N ALA A 18 38.32 24.11 -9.25
CA ALA A 18 37.71 23.73 -7.97
C ALA A 18 38.65 24.16 -6.84
N GLN A 19 38.17 25.03 -5.96
CA GLN A 19 38.86 25.37 -4.71
C GLN A 19 38.88 24.13 -3.80
N GLU A 20 40.07 23.72 -3.39
CA GLU A 20 40.27 22.68 -2.37
C GLU A 20 39.65 23.11 -1.04
N ALA A 21 38.78 22.25 -0.49
CA ALA A 21 38.21 22.44 0.83
C ALA A 21 39.30 22.28 1.92
N PRO A 22 39.32 23.12 2.97
CA PRO A 22 40.31 23.00 4.05
C PRO A 22 40.17 21.68 4.81
N GLY A 23 41.32 21.07 5.10
CA GLY A 23 41.47 19.73 5.64
C GLY A 23 40.75 19.49 6.97
N LEU A 24 39.94 18.43 7.01
CA LEU A 24 39.29 17.94 8.22
C LEU A 24 40.32 17.23 9.12
N VAL A 25 40.70 17.87 10.22
CA VAL A 25 41.52 17.26 11.28
C VAL A 25 40.72 16.11 11.93
N ARG A 26 41.12 14.86 11.70
CA ARG A 26 40.54 13.69 12.40
C ARG A 26 41.09 13.62 13.82
N ALA A 27 40.32 14.10 14.80
CA ALA A 27 40.60 13.82 16.20
C ALA A 27 40.41 12.32 16.50
N ARG A 28 41.44 11.65 17.04
CA ARG A 28 41.37 10.27 17.54
C ARG A 28 40.55 10.24 18.83
N VAL A 29 39.38 9.61 18.79
CA VAL A 29 38.56 9.29 19.97
C VAL A 29 39.24 8.16 20.77
N PRO A 30 39.43 8.28 22.10
CA PRO A 30 40.01 7.19 22.90
C PRO A 30 39.03 6.02 23.01
N ARG A 31 39.51 4.80 22.76
CA ARG A 31 38.76 3.56 22.98
C ARG A 31 38.54 3.34 24.48
N ARG A 32 37.30 3.52 24.95
CA ARG A 32 36.89 3.03 26.28
C ARG A 32 36.86 1.50 26.29
N ARG A 33 37.58 0.93 27.27
CA ARG A 33 37.57 -0.49 27.62
C ARG A 33 36.20 -0.88 28.23
N GLY A 34 35.67 -2.00 27.73
CA GLY A 34 34.87 -2.98 28.47
C GLY A 34 33.56 -2.52 29.11
N THR A 35 32.45 -2.71 28.41
CA THR A 35 31.15 -2.97 29.04
C THR A 35 30.84 -4.45 28.86
N ALA A 36 30.56 -5.14 29.96
CA ALA A 36 30.14 -6.54 29.97
C ALA A 36 28.88 -6.70 29.12
N ARG A 37 28.94 -7.57 28.10
CA ARG A 37 27.75 -8.07 27.40
C ARG A 37 26.96 -8.92 28.39
N VAL A 38 25.94 -8.33 29.00
CA VAL A 38 24.84 -9.11 29.57
C VAL A 38 24.08 -9.68 28.39
N ALA A 39 24.25 -10.98 28.14
CA ALA A 39 23.38 -11.69 27.23
C ALA A 39 21.98 -11.71 27.85
N LEU A 40 21.08 -10.84 27.37
CA LEU A 40 19.66 -11.07 27.55
C LEU A 40 19.33 -12.39 26.84
N ARG A 41 19.13 -13.44 27.62
CA ARG A 41 18.37 -14.60 27.13
C ARG A 41 17.02 -14.05 26.70
N ALA A 42 16.74 -14.10 25.41
CA ALA A 42 15.38 -13.96 24.91
C ALA A 42 14.56 -15.04 25.65
N ALA A 43 13.69 -14.59 26.56
CA ALA A 43 12.68 -15.45 27.13
C ALA A 43 11.81 -15.95 25.97
N ASP A 44 11.44 -17.21 26.04
CA ASP A 44 10.70 -17.99 25.05
C ASP A 44 9.23 -17.54 24.93
N ALA A 45 8.99 -16.23 24.82
CA ALA A 45 7.68 -15.59 24.88
C ALA A 45 6.93 -15.63 23.52
N GLY A 46 7.57 -16.08 22.44
CA GLY A 46 6.97 -16.11 21.10
C GLY A 46 6.07 -17.32 20.83
N ARG A 47 6.36 -18.48 21.43
CA ARG A 47 5.62 -19.72 21.16
C ARG A 47 4.21 -19.75 21.78
N GLY A 48 4.00 -19.05 22.89
CA GLY A 48 2.70 -19.02 23.58
C GLY A 48 1.66 -18.17 22.86
N SER A 49 2.05 -17.02 22.30
CA SER A 49 1.14 -16.15 21.56
C SER A 49 0.79 -16.70 20.18
N GLU A 50 1.74 -17.34 19.48
CA GLU A 50 1.46 -18.03 18.21
C GLU A 50 0.48 -19.19 18.40
N HIS A 51 0.65 -19.99 19.47
CA HIS A 51 -0.28 -21.08 19.78
C HIS A 51 -1.66 -20.55 20.19
N LEU A 52 -1.75 -19.46 20.97
CA LEU A 52 -3.03 -18.83 21.32
C LEU A 52 -3.73 -18.18 20.10
N LEU A 53 -2.97 -17.57 19.19
CA LEU A 53 -3.51 -17.05 17.92
C LEU A 53 -3.97 -18.19 17.00
N GLY A 54 -3.22 -19.29 16.92
CA GLY A 54 -3.63 -20.51 16.22
C GLY A 54 -4.86 -21.19 16.83
N ILE A 55 -5.11 -21.00 18.14
CA ILE A 55 -6.34 -21.45 18.81
C ILE A 55 -7.53 -20.54 18.46
N LEU A 56 -7.32 -19.24 18.20
CA LEU A 56 -8.39 -18.25 17.98
C LEU A 56 -8.71 -17.99 16.51
N VAL A 57 -7.77 -18.24 15.60
CA VAL A 57 -7.91 -18.04 14.16
C VAL A 57 -7.68 -19.38 13.47
N THR A 58 -8.77 -19.99 13.00
CA THR A 58 -8.69 -21.25 12.28
C THR A 58 -8.36 -20.98 10.81
N GLN A 59 -7.23 -21.53 10.35
CA GLN A 59 -6.86 -21.57 8.94
C GLN A 59 -8.00 -22.17 8.10
N ARG A 60 -8.36 -21.48 7.02
CA ARG A 60 -9.38 -21.88 6.04
C ARG A 60 -8.73 -22.23 4.71
N TYR A 61 -9.32 -23.19 4.02
CA TYR A 61 -9.02 -23.53 2.63
C TYR A 61 -10.24 -23.24 1.76
N PHE A 62 -10.12 -23.45 0.45
CA PHE A 62 -11.20 -23.12 -0.49
C PHE A 62 -12.55 -23.76 -0.11
N GLU A 63 -12.54 -25.01 0.36
CA GLU A 63 -13.72 -25.74 0.82
C GLU A 63 -14.48 -25.07 1.96
N ASP A 64 -13.82 -24.22 2.75
CA ASP A 64 -14.39 -23.64 3.96
C ASP A 64 -15.19 -22.38 3.68
N PHE A 65 -15.05 -21.78 2.50
CA PHE A 65 -15.76 -20.56 2.14
C PHE A 65 -17.14 -20.84 1.60
N ALA A 66 -18.07 -19.94 1.90
CA ALA A 66 -19.40 -19.91 1.30
C ALA A 66 -19.65 -18.55 0.64
N VAL A 67 -20.46 -18.54 -0.43
CA VAL A 67 -21.00 -17.29 -0.97
C VAL A 67 -21.81 -16.59 0.13
N GLY A 68 -21.56 -15.30 0.31
CA GLY A 68 -22.12 -14.49 1.38
C GLY A 68 -21.22 -14.32 2.60
N ASP A 69 -20.09 -15.05 2.70
CA ASP A 69 -19.07 -14.79 3.74
C ASP A 69 -18.58 -13.34 3.65
N ARG A 70 -18.50 -12.65 4.79
CA ARG A 70 -18.12 -11.23 4.87
C ARG A 70 -16.88 -11.02 5.73
N PHE A 71 -15.99 -10.16 5.25
CA PHE A 71 -14.76 -9.77 5.94
C PHE A 71 -14.63 -8.25 5.98
N LYS A 72 -14.10 -7.74 7.08
CA LYS A 72 -13.98 -6.29 7.33
C LYS A 72 -12.52 -5.90 7.44
N SER A 73 -12.18 -4.69 7.00
CA SER A 73 -10.90 -4.06 7.34
C SER A 73 -11.14 -2.91 8.32
N PRO A 74 -10.14 -2.49 9.09
CA PRO A 74 -10.23 -1.30 9.93
C PRO A 74 -10.65 -0.08 9.11
N SER A 75 -11.54 0.74 9.69
CA SER A 75 -11.85 2.05 9.12
C SER A 75 -10.68 3.01 9.26
N ARG A 76 -10.58 3.98 8.35
CA ARG A 76 -9.53 5.00 8.40
C ARG A 76 -10.05 6.36 7.98
N THR A 77 -9.83 7.37 8.82
CA THR A 77 -9.99 8.78 8.44
C THR A 77 -8.79 9.19 7.59
N LEU A 78 -9.04 9.58 6.34
CA LEU A 78 -7.99 10.03 5.45
C LEU A 78 -7.56 11.44 5.84
N THR A 79 -6.26 11.62 5.89
CA THR A 79 -5.63 12.89 6.24
C THR A 79 -4.66 13.28 5.13
N ASP A 80 -4.15 14.50 5.21
CA ASP A 80 -3.10 15.00 4.32
C ASP A 80 -1.90 14.05 4.22
N ALA A 81 -1.50 13.46 5.35
CA ALA A 81 -0.39 12.51 5.41
C ALA A 81 -0.60 11.29 4.50
N HIS A 82 -1.83 10.79 4.37
CA HIS A 82 -2.11 9.66 3.50
C HIS A 82 -1.99 10.02 2.02
N PHE A 83 -2.42 11.22 1.64
CA PHE A 83 -2.35 11.70 0.26
C PHE A 83 -0.88 11.92 -0.14
N LEU A 84 -0.11 12.61 0.71
CA LEU A 84 1.30 12.89 0.46
C LEU A 84 2.15 11.62 0.49
N PHE A 85 1.88 10.70 1.42
CA PHE A 85 2.59 9.42 1.48
C PHE A 85 2.35 8.58 0.22
N PHE A 86 1.11 8.53 -0.27
CA PHE A 86 0.80 7.80 -1.50
C PHE A 86 1.45 8.44 -2.72
N ALA A 87 1.39 9.77 -2.85
CA ALA A 87 2.09 10.50 -3.92
C ALA A 87 3.60 10.23 -3.89
N GLY A 88 4.22 10.33 -2.70
CA GLY A 88 5.65 10.06 -2.52
C GLY A 88 6.06 8.61 -2.80
N MET A 89 5.20 7.63 -2.46
CA MET A 89 5.47 6.21 -2.70
C MET A 89 5.32 5.84 -4.18
N THR A 90 4.33 6.41 -4.87
CA THR A 90 3.97 5.98 -6.23
C THR A 90 4.55 6.87 -7.33
N GLY A 91 4.93 8.10 -7.00
CA GLY A 91 5.31 9.13 -7.97
C GLY A 91 4.13 9.83 -8.63
N ASP A 92 2.87 9.50 -8.27
CA ASP A 92 1.69 10.21 -8.77
C ASP A 92 1.55 11.58 -8.08
N ASN A 93 2.24 12.56 -8.68
CA ASN A 93 2.33 13.95 -8.23
C ASN A 93 1.39 14.87 -9.02
N HIS A 94 0.21 14.39 -9.46
CA HIS A 94 -0.76 15.30 -10.06
C HIS A 94 -1.25 16.32 -9.00
N PRO A 95 -1.28 17.64 -9.28
CA PRO A 95 -1.54 18.69 -8.28
C PRO A 95 -2.91 18.61 -7.63
N ILE A 96 -3.87 17.93 -8.26
CA ILE A 96 -5.20 17.67 -7.69
C ILE A 96 -5.16 16.98 -6.32
N HIS A 97 -4.06 16.31 -5.98
CA HIS A 97 -3.90 15.56 -4.74
C HIS A 97 -3.22 16.36 -3.62
N TYR A 98 -2.51 17.46 -3.89
CA TYR A 98 -1.72 18.16 -2.85
C TYR A 98 -1.79 19.69 -2.91
N ASP A 99 -2.24 20.30 -4.00
CA ASP A 99 -2.29 21.75 -4.18
C ASP A 99 -3.73 22.27 -3.99
N ASP A 100 -3.95 23.05 -2.93
CA ASP A 100 -5.25 23.66 -2.61
C ASP A 100 -5.65 24.74 -3.64
N GLU A 101 -4.71 25.52 -4.17
CA GLU A 101 -4.97 26.56 -5.19
C GLU A 101 -5.33 25.94 -6.53
N TYR A 102 -4.71 24.82 -6.88
CA TYR A 102 -5.14 24.00 -8.01
C TYR A 102 -6.55 23.44 -7.76
N GLY A 103 -6.79 22.85 -6.58
CA GLY A 103 -8.06 22.23 -6.21
C GLY A 103 -9.27 23.17 -6.35
N LYS A 104 -9.13 24.43 -5.92
CA LYS A 104 -10.15 25.50 -6.05
C LYS A 104 -10.59 25.75 -7.49
N LYS A 105 -9.71 25.53 -8.47
CA LYS A 105 -9.98 25.73 -9.91
C LYS A 105 -10.67 24.53 -10.55
N THR A 106 -10.75 23.40 -9.87
CA THR A 106 -11.43 22.18 -10.36
C THR A 106 -12.91 22.17 -9.97
N ARG A 107 -13.70 21.31 -10.62
CA ARG A 107 -15.12 21.08 -10.24
C ARG A 107 -15.32 20.59 -8.80
N TYR A 108 -14.26 20.12 -8.15
CA TYR A 108 -14.33 19.60 -6.77
C TYR A 108 -14.10 20.70 -5.73
N GLY A 109 -13.50 21.84 -6.12
CA GLY A 109 -13.21 22.98 -5.24
C GLY A 109 -12.15 22.73 -4.16
N ARG A 110 -11.56 21.53 -4.11
CA ARG A 110 -10.56 21.09 -3.12
C ARG A 110 -9.81 19.85 -3.62
N ARG A 111 -8.75 19.47 -2.90
CA ARG A 111 -7.94 18.28 -3.19
C ARG A 111 -8.74 16.99 -3.08
N VAL A 112 -8.47 16.03 -3.96
CA VAL A 112 -9.18 14.73 -4.04
C VAL A 112 -8.18 13.60 -3.80
N ALA A 113 -8.60 12.53 -3.12
CA ALA A 113 -7.75 11.35 -2.93
C ALA A 113 -7.36 10.70 -4.26
N HIS A 114 -6.18 10.09 -4.34
CA HIS A 114 -5.83 9.23 -5.47
C HIS A 114 -6.82 8.06 -5.57
N GLY A 115 -7.30 7.75 -6.77
CA GLY A 115 -8.14 6.57 -6.98
C GLY A 115 -7.41 5.28 -6.55
N LEU A 116 -6.12 5.17 -6.89
CA LEU A 116 -5.30 4.01 -6.53
C LEU A 116 -5.00 3.93 -5.02
N LEU A 117 -4.95 5.07 -4.30
CA LEU A 117 -4.91 5.05 -2.83
C LEU A 117 -6.16 4.37 -2.29
N LEU A 118 -7.33 4.75 -2.79
CA LEU A 118 -8.60 4.13 -2.38
C LEU A 118 -8.63 2.64 -2.74
N THR A 119 -8.24 2.25 -3.95
CA THR A 119 -8.14 0.83 -4.34
C THR A 119 -7.23 0.05 -3.39
N SER A 120 -6.08 0.61 -2.97
CA SER A 120 -5.19 -0.08 -2.02
C SER A 120 -5.82 -0.30 -0.64
N LEU A 121 -6.82 0.49 -0.24
CA LEU A 121 -7.54 0.30 1.02
C LEU A 121 -8.48 -0.92 1.00
N THR A 122 -8.78 -1.49 -0.18
CA THR A 122 -9.54 -2.76 -0.31
C THR A 122 -8.63 -3.99 -0.31
N ALA A 123 -7.33 -3.85 -0.03
CA ALA A 123 -6.43 -4.98 0.04
C ALA A 123 -6.83 -5.95 1.16
N VAL A 124 -7.00 -7.24 0.83
CA VAL A 124 -7.42 -8.28 1.78
C VAL A 124 -6.43 -8.47 2.92
N GLY A 125 -5.16 -8.11 2.73
CA GLY A 125 -4.10 -8.15 3.76
C GLY A 125 -4.41 -7.30 4.99
N ALA A 126 -5.26 -6.28 4.86
CA ALA A 126 -5.71 -5.46 5.99
C ALA A 126 -7.04 -5.95 6.61
N SER A 127 -7.63 -7.01 6.07
CA SER A 127 -8.96 -7.48 6.46
C SER A 127 -8.89 -8.66 7.43
N THR A 128 -10.02 -8.96 8.07
CA THR A 128 -10.20 -10.18 8.88
C THR A 128 -10.08 -11.48 8.07
N LEU A 129 -10.02 -11.41 6.74
CA LEU A 129 -9.75 -12.58 5.88
C LEU A 129 -8.27 -12.98 5.93
N ALA A 130 -7.35 -12.02 5.98
CA ALA A 130 -5.91 -12.29 5.88
C ALA A 130 -5.41 -13.40 6.81
N PRO A 131 -5.68 -13.36 8.14
CA PRO A 131 -5.11 -14.36 9.04
C PRO A 131 -5.77 -15.74 8.92
N VAL A 132 -6.95 -15.86 8.28
CA VAL A 132 -7.58 -17.17 8.04
C VAL A 132 -7.18 -17.79 6.69
N ILE A 133 -6.50 -17.05 5.81
CA ILE A 133 -6.04 -17.58 4.51
C ILE A 133 -4.52 -17.62 4.35
N GLU A 134 -3.77 -17.32 5.40
CA GLU A 134 -2.30 -17.15 5.36
C GLU A 134 -1.59 -18.31 4.62
N GLU A 135 -1.94 -19.55 4.95
CA GLU A 135 -1.33 -20.73 4.32
C GLU A 135 -1.96 -21.14 2.99
N SER A 136 -3.12 -20.58 2.65
CA SER A 136 -3.95 -21.04 1.52
C SER A 136 -4.01 -20.07 0.35
N ILE A 137 -3.67 -18.79 0.54
CA ILE A 137 -3.67 -17.82 -0.54
C ILE A 137 -2.53 -18.13 -1.51
N VAL A 138 -2.88 -18.38 -2.77
CA VAL A 138 -1.91 -18.74 -3.82
C VAL A 138 -1.55 -17.52 -4.66
N ALA A 139 -2.56 -16.76 -5.12
CA ALA A 139 -2.34 -15.62 -5.99
C ALA A 139 -3.49 -14.61 -5.94
N PHE A 140 -3.19 -13.33 -6.12
CA PHE A 140 -4.16 -12.28 -6.46
C PHE A 140 -4.20 -12.14 -7.98
N VAL A 141 -5.24 -12.66 -8.63
CA VAL A 141 -5.24 -12.86 -10.09
C VAL A 141 -5.90 -11.72 -10.86
N GLU A 142 -6.90 -11.08 -10.28
CA GLU A 142 -7.64 -10.01 -10.95
C GLU A 142 -8.16 -9.00 -9.95
N GLN A 143 -8.11 -7.74 -10.33
CA GLN A 143 -8.63 -6.62 -9.57
C GLN A 143 -9.38 -5.70 -10.52
N SER A 144 -10.64 -5.39 -10.18
CA SER A 144 -11.43 -4.36 -10.86
C SER A 144 -12.00 -3.37 -9.85
N THR A 145 -12.13 -2.11 -10.26
CA THR A 145 -12.66 -1.03 -9.42
C THR A 145 -13.44 -0.02 -10.26
N ARG A 146 -14.52 0.50 -9.69
CA ARG A 146 -15.28 1.65 -10.16
C ARG A 146 -15.27 2.74 -9.09
N PHE A 147 -14.89 3.96 -9.48
CA PHE A 147 -14.90 5.13 -8.61
C PHE A 147 -16.27 5.82 -8.68
N ARG A 148 -17.01 5.81 -7.57
CA ARG A 148 -18.41 6.29 -7.52
C ARG A 148 -18.54 7.73 -7.03
N ALA A 149 -17.62 8.17 -6.19
CA ALA A 149 -17.60 9.53 -5.68
C ALA A 149 -16.17 9.95 -5.31
N PRO A 150 -15.83 11.25 -5.37
CA PRO A 150 -14.56 11.74 -4.85
C PRO A 150 -14.52 11.54 -3.33
N VAL A 151 -13.31 11.28 -2.82
CA VAL A 151 -13.00 11.21 -1.39
C VAL A 151 -12.05 12.35 -1.05
N PHE A 152 -12.26 12.95 0.11
CA PHE A 152 -11.56 14.15 0.53
C PHE A 152 -10.83 13.94 1.86
N ILE A 153 -9.90 14.85 2.17
CA ILE A 153 -9.28 14.91 3.50
C ILE A 153 -10.40 15.07 4.55
N GLY A 154 -10.32 14.27 5.62
CA GLY A 154 -11.31 14.19 6.70
C GLY A 154 -12.40 13.13 6.49
N ASP A 155 -12.56 12.58 5.27
CA ASP A 155 -13.49 11.47 5.07
C ASP A 155 -12.99 10.21 5.76
N THR A 156 -13.91 9.47 6.40
CA THR A 156 -13.61 8.20 7.04
C THR A 156 -14.10 7.06 6.17
N ILE A 157 -13.16 6.22 5.74
CA ILE A 157 -13.39 5.15 4.79
C ILE A 157 -13.49 3.80 5.52
N GLN A 158 -14.48 3.00 5.14
CA GLN A 158 -14.81 1.70 5.70
C GLN A 158 -14.78 0.65 4.59
N PRO A 159 -13.73 -0.20 4.52
CA PRO A 159 -13.65 -1.27 3.54
C PRO A 159 -14.47 -2.51 3.93
N GLU A 160 -15.20 -3.06 2.96
CA GLU A 160 -16.02 -4.27 3.09
C GLU A 160 -15.68 -5.28 1.98
N HIS A 161 -15.65 -6.57 2.34
CA HIS A 161 -15.39 -7.67 1.42
C HIS A 161 -16.48 -8.73 1.58
N GLU A 162 -16.98 -9.26 0.47
CA GLU A 162 -18.02 -10.29 0.46
C GLU A 162 -17.70 -11.34 -0.60
N VAL A 163 -17.70 -12.62 -0.25
CA VAL A 163 -17.57 -13.71 -1.22
C VAL A 163 -18.81 -13.76 -2.09
N ILE A 164 -18.66 -13.56 -3.40
CA ILE A 164 -19.78 -13.55 -4.36
C ILE A 164 -19.74 -14.72 -5.34
N ALA A 165 -18.60 -15.38 -5.50
CA ALA A 165 -18.49 -16.58 -6.32
C ALA A 165 -17.32 -17.46 -5.86
N LEU A 166 -17.50 -18.76 -6.01
CA LEU A 166 -16.52 -19.81 -5.75
C LEU A 166 -16.50 -20.75 -6.95
N GLU A 167 -15.35 -20.87 -7.62
CA GLU A 167 -15.20 -21.74 -8.77
C GLU A 167 -14.04 -22.72 -8.57
N ARG A 168 -14.29 -24.02 -8.69
CA ARG A 168 -13.20 -25.00 -8.69
C ARG A 168 -12.38 -24.87 -9.98
N LYS A 169 -11.07 -24.66 -9.85
CA LYS A 169 -10.10 -24.79 -10.97
C LYS A 169 -9.21 -26.01 -10.74
N ARG A 170 -8.32 -26.29 -11.69
CA ARG A 170 -7.51 -27.51 -11.69
C ARG A 170 -6.59 -27.64 -10.47
N SER A 171 -5.89 -26.57 -10.08
CA SER A 171 -4.85 -26.60 -9.03
C SER A 171 -5.22 -25.87 -7.74
N ALA A 172 -6.22 -25.00 -7.79
CA ALA A 172 -6.73 -24.21 -6.66
C ALA A 172 -8.17 -23.80 -6.98
N GLY A 173 -8.93 -23.33 -6.00
CA GLY A 173 -10.23 -22.72 -6.23
C GLY A 173 -10.10 -21.21 -6.43
N LEU A 174 -10.91 -20.66 -7.33
CA LEU A 174 -11.02 -19.21 -7.56
C LEU A 174 -12.10 -18.65 -6.65
N LEU A 175 -11.70 -17.78 -5.72
CA LEU A 175 -12.57 -17.05 -4.82
C LEU A 175 -12.72 -15.61 -5.33
N THR A 176 -13.94 -15.21 -5.64
CA THR A 176 -14.26 -13.84 -6.06
C THR A 176 -14.90 -13.09 -4.90
N LEU A 177 -14.25 -11.98 -4.51
CA LEU A 177 -14.77 -11.02 -3.54
C LEU A 177 -15.37 -9.83 -4.26
N ARG A 178 -16.58 -9.42 -3.89
CA ARG A 178 -17.02 -8.03 -4.04
C ARG A 178 -16.30 -7.21 -2.98
N VAL A 179 -15.69 -6.11 -3.40
CA VAL A 179 -15.08 -5.13 -2.50
C VAL A 179 -15.82 -3.80 -2.61
N SER A 180 -15.93 -3.08 -1.49
CA SER A 180 -16.45 -1.72 -1.50
C SER A 180 -15.84 -0.86 -0.42
N LEU A 181 -15.84 0.44 -0.65
CA LEU A 181 -15.53 1.47 0.33
C LEU A 181 -16.75 2.33 0.56
N ARG A 182 -17.13 2.48 1.83
CA ARG A 182 -18.14 3.45 2.27
C ARG A 182 -17.49 4.59 3.03
N ASN A 183 -18.03 5.79 2.89
CA ASN A 183 -17.63 6.92 3.74
C ASN A 183 -18.44 6.95 5.05
N GLN A 184 -18.18 7.93 5.91
CA GLN A 184 -18.86 8.16 7.18
C GLN A 184 -20.38 8.39 7.08
N GLN A 185 -20.91 8.66 5.87
CA GLN A 185 -22.34 8.82 5.60
C GLN A 185 -22.97 7.53 5.02
N GLY A 186 -22.21 6.43 4.94
CA GLY A 186 -22.65 5.16 4.36
C GLY A 186 -22.66 5.14 2.82
N LYS A 187 -22.25 6.23 2.15
CA LYS A 187 -22.20 6.33 0.69
C LYS A 187 -21.05 5.49 0.14
N ILE A 188 -21.35 4.64 -0.85
CA ILE A 188 -20.32 3.91 -1.60
C ILE A 188 -19.52 4.91 -2.43
N VAL A 189 -18.22 5.00 -2.16
CA VAL A 189 -17.28 5.85 -2.90
C VAL A 189 -16.47 5.05 -3.93
N LEU A 190 -16.33 3.75 -3.70
CA LEU A 190 -15.63 2.79 -4.55
C LEU A 190 -16.30 1.42 -4.43
N ASP A 191 -16.51 0.72 -5.54
CA ASP A 191 -16.85 -0.70 -5.54
C ASP A 191 -16.11 -1.46 -6.64
N GLY A 192 -15.96 -2.77 -6.48
CA GLY A 192 -15.16 -3.57 -7.40
C GLY A 192 -15.17 -5.05 -7.08
N GLU A 193 -14.30 -5.79 -7.75
CA GLU A 193 -14.07 -7.22 -7.50
C GLU A 193 -12.59 -7.52 -7.36
N HIS A 194 -12.26 -8.38 -6.41
CA HIS A 194 -10.96 -9.00 -6.28
C HIS A 194 -11.10 -10.51 -6.50
N ARG A 195 -10.19 -11.12 -7.25
CA ARG A 195 -10.18 -12.57 -7.46
C ARG A 195 -8.88 -13.16 -6.95
N TYR A 196 -9.01 -14.16 -6.09
CA TYR A 196 -7.87 -14.85 -5.48
C TYR A 196 -7.93 -16.34 -5.81
N LEU A 197 -6.77 -16.95 -6.07
CA LEU A 197 -6.63 -18.39 -6.00
C LEU A 197 -6.38 -18.80 -4.56
N ILE A 198 -7.20 -19.73 -4.07
CA ILE A 198 -7.11 -20.31 -2.73
C ILE A 198 -6.86 -21.81 -2.88
N ALA A 199 -5.85 -22.33 -2.19
CA ALA A 199 -5.51 -23.74 -2.19
C ALA A 199 -6.66 -24.59 -1.64
N TYR A 200 -6.78 -25.80 -2.18
CA TYR A 200 -7.63 -26.82 -1.57
C TYR A 200 -6.99 -27.34 -0.29
N ARG A 201 -7.82 -27.84 0.63
CA ARG A 201 -7.33 -28.47 1.85
C ARG A 201 -6.35 -29.60 1.49
N PRO A 202 -5.15 -29.65 2.08
CA PRO A 202 -4.24 -30.77 1.91
C PRO A 202 -4.93 -32.08 2.35
N THR A 203 -4.90 -33.09 1.49
CA THR A 203 -5.19 -34.47 1.91
C THR A 203 -4.06 -34.91 2.83
N ALA A 204 -4.42 -35.44 4.00
CA ALA A 204 -3.50 -36.06 4.95
C ALA A 204 -2.79 -37.28 4.34
#